data_AF-A0A2S3U9G8-F1
#
_entry.id   AF-A0A2S3U9G8-F1
#
_cell.length_a   1.000
_cell.length_b   1.000
_cell.length_c   1.000
_cell.angle_alpha   90.00
_cell.angle_beta   90.00
_cell.angle_gamma   90.00
#
_symmetry.space_group_name_H-M   'P 1'
#
loop_
_entity.id
_entity.type
_entity.pdbx_description
1 polymer ?
#
loop_
_entity_poly.entity_id
_entity_poly.type
_entity_poly.pdbx_seq_one_letter_code
_entity_poly.pdbx_strand_id
1 'polypeptide(L)' 'MDELEKSLSGQNYDAHAPVFLEMKRHTRELLSQYRTTLLMIKRMRKKTLLRAMFAAVRPECVGW' A
#
# COMPACT_ATOMS: atom_id res chain seq x y z
N MET A 1 9.63 22.36 4.31
CA MET A 1 9.06 21.14 3.75
C MET A 1 9.21 20.03 4.75
N ASP A 2 8.12 19.31 5.01
CA ASP A 2 8.23 18.04 5.72
C ASP A 2 8.89 16.96 4.83
N GLU A 3 9.18 15.79 5.39
CA GLU A 3 9.85 14.72 4.66
C GLU A 3 8.99 14.12 3.54
N LEU A 4 7.66 14.20 3.66
CA LEU A 4 6.72 13.77 2.63
C LEU A 4 6.76 14.71 1.43
N GLU A 5 6.73 16.02 1.64
CA GLU A 5 6.82 17.04 0.60
C GLU A 5 8.17 16.98 -0.14
N LYS A 6 9.27 16.72 0.58
CA LYS A 6 10.59 16.47 -0.05
C LYS A 6 10.55 15.24 -0.96
N SER A 7 9.95 14.15 -0.48
CA SER A 7 9.78 12.93 -1.28
C SER A 7 8.92 13.16 -2.52
N LEU A 8 7.85 13.94 -2.41
CA LEU A 8 6.92 14.21 -3.53
C LEU A 8 7.50 15.20 -4.54
N SER A 9 8.42 16.07 -4.13
CA SER A 9 9.10 17.05 -4.99
C SER A 9 10.40 16.55 -5.60
N GLY A 10 10.79 15.29 -5.35
CA GLY A 10 12.00 14.68 -5.90
C GLY A 10 13.30 15.15 -5.25
N GLN A 11 13.22 15.79 -4.09
CA GLN A 11 14.39 16.17 -3.28
C GLN A 11 14.89 14.98 -2.47
N ASN A 12 16.12 15.07 -1.96
CA ASN A 12 16.59 14.12 -0.95
C ASN A 12 15.75 14.23 0.33
N TYR A 13 15.26 13.10 0.82
CA TYR A 13 14.44 12.97 2.02
C TYR A 13 14.92 11.78 2.86
N ASP A 14 14.59 11.79 4.14
CA ASP A 14 14.88 10.68 5.04
C ASP A 14 13.77 9.61 4.96
N ALA A 15 14.07 8.48 4.32
CA ALA A 15 13.15 7.35 4.23
C ALA A 15 12.89 6.65 5.58
N HIS A 16 13.62 6.99 6.64
CA HIS A 16 13.41 6.54 8.02
C HIS A 16 12.63 7.53 8.87
N ALA A 17 12.17 8.65 8.30
CA ALA A 17 11.30 9.58 9.00
C ALA A 17 10.00 8.89 9.45
N PRO A 18 9.39 9.33 10.58
CA PRO A 18 8.22 8.69 11.17
C PRO A 18 7.05 8.48 10.18
N VAL A 19 6.80 9.46 9.31
CA VAL A 19 5.75 9.38 8.27
C VAL A 19 5.91 8.16 7.37
N PHE A 20 7.14 7.86 6.93
CA PHE A 20 7.39 6.71 6.06
C PHE A 20 7.41 5.39 6.82
N LEU A 21 7.87 5.40 8.07
CA LEU A 21 7.82 4.20 8.92
C LEU A 21 6.37 3.77 9.17
N GLU A 22 5.48 4.72 9.43
CA GLU A 22 4.05 4.47 9.59
C GLU A 22 3.41 3.96 8.29
N MET A 23 3.69 4.61 7.16
CA MET A 23 3.22 4.14 5.85
C MET A 23 3.71 2.72 5.52
N LYS A 24 4.99 2.42 5.79
CA LYS A 24 5.58 1.08 5.60
C LYS A 24 4.92 0.05 6.50
N ARG A 25 4.66 0.40 7.76
CA ARG A 25 3.94 -0.47 8.71
C ARG A 25 2.54 -0.80 8.20
N HIS A 26 1.75 0.22 7.86
CA HIS A 26 0.39 0.03 7.36
C HIS A 26 0.37 -0.85 6.09
N THR A 27 1.30 -0.57 5.15
CA THR A 27 1.44 -1.37 3.93
C THR A 27 1.76 -2.84 4.22
N ARG A 28 2.64 -3.12 5.19
CA ARG A 28 2.98 -4.49 5.60
C ARG A 28 1.80 -5.22 6.24
N GLU A 29 1.02 -4.53 7.08
CA GLU A 29 -0.20 -5.09 7.69
C GLU A 29 -1.21 -5.50 6.61
N LEU A 30 -1.44 -4.63 5.62
CA LEU A 30 -2.31 -4.94 4.48
C LEU A 30 -1.76 -6.09 3.63
N LEU A 31 -0.45 -6.12 3.33
CA LEU A 31 0.18 -7.25 2.61
C LEU A 31 0.00 -8.59 3.33
N SER A 32 0.12 -8.60 4.66
CA SER A 32 -0.10 -9.79 5.48
C SER A 32 -1.54 -10.29 5.38
N GLN A 33 -2.50 -9.37 5.47
CA GLN A 33 -3.92 -9.67 5.28
C GLN A 33 -4.19 -10.20 3.86
N TYR A 34 -3.56 -9.62 2.84
CA TYR A 34 -3.69 -10.06 1.45
C TYR A 34 -3.24 -11.50 1.27
N ARG A 35 -2.03 -11.81 1.74
CA ARG A 35 -1.44 -13.14 1.68
C ARG A 35 -2.33 -14.18 2.35
N THR A 36 -2.86 -13.85 3.52
CA THR A 36 -3.79 -14.71 4.27
C THR A 36 -5.11 -14.91 3.52
N THR A 37 -5.61 -13.87 2.86
CA THR A 37 -6.86 -13.94 2.08
C THR A 37 -6.70 -14.77 0.80
N LEU A 38 -5.49 -14.78 0.20
CA LEU A 38 -5.15 -15.58 -0.98
C LEU A 38 -5.23 -17.10 -0.69
N LEU A 39 -4.87 -17.50 0.53
CA LEU A 39 -4.95 -18.88 1.01
C LEU A 39 -6.38 -19.39 1.23
N MET A 40 -7.38 -18.50 1.37
CA MET A 40 -8.73 -18.87 1.83
C MET A 40 -9.86 -18.90 0.79
N ILE A 41 -9.59 -18.87 -0.54
CA ILE A 41 -10.64 -18.83 -1.59
C ILE A 41 -11.66 -17.67 -1.35
N LYS A 42 -11.28 -16.60 -0.65
CA LYS A 42 -12.17 -15.44 -0.39
C LYS A 42 -11.98 -14.34 -1.44
N ARG A 43 -12.36 -14.65 -2.69
CA ARG A 43 -12.15 -13.83 -3.90
C ARG A 43 -12.71 -12.39 -3.77
N MET A 44 -13.79 -12.19 -3.01
CA MET A 44 -14.40 -10.87 -2.77
C MET A 44 -13.59 -9.99 -1.80
N ARG A 45 -13.05 -10.54 -0.70
CA ARG A 45 -12.22 -9.80 0.25
C ARG A 45 -10.90 -9.32 -0.36
N LYS A 46 -10.39 -10.06 -1.36
CA LYS A 46 -9.20 -9.71 -2.14
C LYS A 46 -9.33 -8.35 -2.83
N LYS A 47 -10.48 -8.07 -3.45
CA LYS A 47 -10.72 -6.82 -4.20
C LYS A 47 -10.75 -5.59 -3.29
N THR A 48 -11.42 -5.69 -2.16
CA THR A 48 -11.50 -4.60 -1.17
C THR A 48 -10.13 -4.28 -0.60
N LEU A 49 -9.35 -5.31 -0.26
CA LEU A 49 -8.02 -5.11 0.31
C LEU A 49 -7.02 -4.54 -0.71
N LEU A 50 -7.05 -4.99 -1.96
CA LEU A 50 -6.23 -4.39 -3.03
C LEU A 50 -6.58 -2.91 -3.27
N ARG A 51 -7.86 -2.54 -3.21
CA ARG A 51 -8.30 -1.13 -3.30
C ARG A 51 -7.88 -0.29 -2.10
N ALA A 52 -7.80 -0.89 -0.91
CA ALA A 52 -7.28 -0.21 0.28
C ALA A 52 -5.76 -0.02 0.21
N MET A 53 -5.03 -0.99 -0.37
CA MET A 53 -3.57 -0.91 -0.53
C MET A 53 -3.12 0.07 -1.59
N PHE A 54 -3.80 0.08 -2.73
CA PHE A 54 -3.51 1.01 -3.82
C PHE A 54 -4.74 1.89 -3.96
N ALA A 55 -4.65 3.11 -3.45
CA ALA A 55 -5.66 4.15 -3.67
C ALA A 55 -6.00 4.19 -5.16
N ALA A 56 -7.16 3.63 -5.52
CA ALA A 56 -7.60 3.34 -6.89
C ALA A 56 -6.67 2.42 -7.71
N VAL A 57 -6.68 1.12 -7.43
CA VAL A 57 -6.31 0.10 -8.44
C VAL A 57 -7.18 0.32 -9.69
N ARG A 58 -6.57 0.76 -10.80
CA ARG A 58 -7.27 0.81 -12.09
C ARG A 58 -7.64 -0.63 -12.51
N PRO A 59 -8.89 -0.88 -12.95
CA PRO A 59 -9.36 -2.23 -13.29
C PRO A 59 -8.46 -2.95 -14.30
N GLU A 60 -7.83 -2.19 -15.21
CA GLU A 60 -6.93 -2.65 -16.27
C GLU A 60 -5.57 -3.18 -15.80
N CYS A 61 -5.16 -2.92 -14.55
CA CYS A 61 -3.90 -3.45 -13.99
C CYS A 61 -4.07 -4.84 -13.34
N VAL A 62 -5.30 -5.36 -13.26
CA VAL A 62 -5.58 -6.68 -12.69
C VAL A 62 -6.24 -7.51 -13.79
N GLY A 63 -5.43 -8.09 -14.68
CA GLY A 63 -5.89 -9.09 -15.64
C GLY A 63 -6.55 -10.26 -14.87
N TRP A 64 -7.86 -10.42 -15.07
CA TRP A 64 -8.64 -11.56 -14.61
C TRP A 64 -8.81 -12.57 -15.73
#